data_AF-A0A938DWV0-F1
#
_entry.id   AF-A0A938DWV0-F1
#
_cell.length_a   1.000
_cell.length_b   1.000
_cell.length_c   1.000
_cell.angle_alpha   90.00
_cell.angle_beta   90.00
_cell.angle_gamma   90.00
#
_symmetry.space_group_name_H-M   'P 1'
#
loop_
_entity.id
_entity.type
_entity.pdbx_description
1 polymer ?
#
loop_
_entity_poly.entity_id
_entity_poly.type
_entity_poly.pdbx_seq_one_letter_code
_entity_poly.pdbx_strand_id
1 'polypeptide(L)'
;MTASSSRRIARNRMILALASATLVVASVLPVSSAGAQIDPLRVLILGDSYSAGNGAGSYYGPKDCYRSRNTWGELAARELGERSGREVQVTNRACSGGVTTDLTGGDVGSGGIYPNKLQTVRSSTISSSNQDAANASARQQ
;
A
#
# COMPACT_ATOMS: atom_id res chain seq x y z
N MET A 1 -38.07 -41.92 68.21
CA MET A 1 -38.03 -40.55 68.78
C MET A 1 -36.57 -40.16 68.95
N THR A 2 -36.17 -39.01 68.38
CA THR A 2 -35.05 -38.09 68.73
C THR A 2 -33.65 -38.71 68.97
N ALA A 3 -32.70 -38.61 68.02
CA ALA A 3 -31.78 -37.47 67.79
C ALA A 3 -30.78 -37.20 68.93
N SER A 4 -29.47 -37.26 68.66
CA SER A 4 -28.54 -36.13 68.82
C SER A 4 -27.10 -36.53 68.52
N SER A 5 -26.38 -35.58 67.96
CA SER A 5 -25.02 -35.59 67.44
C SER A 5 -23.98 -35.48 68.55
N SER A 6 -22.80 -36.08 68.36
CA SER A 6 -21.56 -35.35 68.01
C SER A 6 -20.31 -35.86 68.71
N ARG A 7 -19.22 -35.81 67.93
CA ARG A 7 -17.81 -35.79 68.33
C ARG A 7 -17.26 -37.17 68.74
N ARG A 8 -16.15 -37.65 68.23
CA ARG A 8 -15.01 -36.99 67.57
C ARG A 8 -14.03 -38.12 67.24
N ILE A 9 -13.28 -37.97 66.15
CA ILE A 9 -11.91 -38.52 66.01
C ILE A 9 -11.88 -40.07 65.96
N ALA A 10 -11.77 -40.74 64.82
CA ALA A 10 -10.64 -40.59 63.92
C ALA A 10 -10.95 -41.23 62.56
N ARG A 11 -11.15 -40.35 61.57
CA ARG A 11 -10.47 -40.43 60.26
C ARG A 11 -10.63 -41.74 59.49
N ASN A 12 -11.88 -42.14 59.26
CA ASN A 12 -12.19 -43.20 58.31
C ASN A 12 -12.11 -42.63 56.87
N ARG A 13 -11.26 -43.28 56.05
CA ARG A 13 -11.43 -43.60 54.63
C ARG A 13 -12.04 -42.56 53.70
N MET A 14 -11.22 -41.98 52.82
CA MET A 14 -11.57 -41.45 51.48
C MET A 14 -10.32 -40.67 50.99
N ILE A 15 -9.76 -40.79 49.79
CA ILE A 15 -10.33 -41.00 48.47
C ILE A 15 -9.26 -41.60 47.54
N LEU A 16 -9.73 -42.54 46.74
CA LEU A 16 -9.17 -43.05 45.49
C LEU A 16 -9.30 -41.96 44.41
N ALA A 17 -8.21 -41.42 43.87
CA ALA A 17 -8.18 -40.77 42.53
C ALA A 17 -6.77 -40.23 42.20
N LEU A 18 -6.00 -40.99 41.41
CA LEU A 18 -5.05 -40.36 40.47
C LEU A 18 -5.54 -40.66 39.06
N ALA A 19 -6.53 -39.88 38.63
CA ALA A 19 -6.72 -39.54 37.23
C ALA A 19 -6.03 -38.20 37.02
N SER A 20 -5.03 -38.13 36.14
CA SER A 20 -4.47 -36.86 35.68
C SER A 20 -4.07 -37.01 34.22
N ALA A 21 -5.05 -36.71 33.36
CA ALA A 21 -4.95 -36.12 32.03
C ALA A 21 -3.56 -36.15 31.36
N THR A 22 -3.42 -36.98 30.34
CA THR A 22 -2.45 -36.79 29.27
C THR A 22 -2.75 -35.47 28.55
N LEU A 23 -1.97 -34.44 28.86
CA LEU A 23 -2.04 -33.13 28.22
C LEU A 23 -1.49 -33.24 26.78
N VAL A 24 -2.39 -33.33 25.79
CA VAL A 24 -2.00 -33.22 24.37
C VAL A 24 -1.74 -31.74 24.09
N VAL A 25 -0.47 -31.35 24.08
CA VAL A 25 -0.05 -30.01 23.62
C VAL A 25 -0.07 -30.05 22.09
N ALA A 26 -1.18 -29.61 21.49
CA ALA A 26 -1.26 -29.33 20.06
C ALA A 26 -0.50 -28.02 19.79
N SER A 27 0.73 -28.13 19.29
CA SER A 27 1.52 -26.99 18.83
C SER A 27 0.87 -26.36 17.60
N VAL A 28 0.16 -25.24 17.79
CA VAL A 28 -0.38 -24.41 16.72
C VAL A 28 0.80 -23.64 16.11
N LEU A 29 1.29 -24.07 14.94
CA LEU A 29 2.26 -23.29 14.18
C LEU A 29 1.55 -22.05 13.61
N PRO A 30 2.11 -20.84 13.72
CA PRO A 30 1.59 -19.70 12.99
C PRO A 30 1.84 -19.94 11.49
N VAL A 31 0.78 -20.22 10.75
CA VAL A 31 0.80 -20.08 9.28
C VAL A 31 0.91 -18.59 8.99
N SER A 32 2.12 -18.14 8.67
CA SER A 32 2.31 -16.85 8.03
C SER A 32 1.74 -16.95 6.62
N SER A 33 0.55 -16.40 6.40
CA SER A 33 0.10 -16.10 5.04
C SER A 33 1.04 -15.02 4.51
N ALA A 34 1.99 -15.41 3.66
CA ALA A 34 2.64 -14.47 2.77
C ALA A 34 1.56 -13.97 1.82
N GLY A 35 0.80 -12.96 2.26
CA GLY A 35 -0.12 -12.25 1.38
C GLY A 35 0.69 -11.78 0.19
N ALA A 36 0.25 -12.14 -1.03
CA ALA A 36 0.88 -11.65 -2.23
C ALA A 36 0.92 -10.12 -2.15
N GLN A 37 2.12 -9.54 -2.09
CA GLN A 37 2.29 -8.10 -2.06
C GLN A 37 1.76 -7.56 -3.39
N ILE A 38 0.63 -6.87 -3.36
CA ILE A 38 0.05 -6.28 -4.57
C ILE A 38 0.76 -4.94 -4.80
N ASP A 39 1.45 -4.84 -5.94
CA ASP A 39 2.17 -3.62 -6.29
C ASP A 39 1.23 -2.40 -6.37
N PRO A 40 1.71 -1.20 -6.04
CA PRO A 40 0.93 0.01 -6.21
C PRO A 40 0.64 0.30 -7.69
N LEU A 41 -0.49 0.93 -7.95
CA LEU A 41 -0.82 1.52 -9.24
C LEU A 41 -0.04 2.81 -9.42
N ARG A 42 0.79 2.90 -10.46
CA ARG A 42 1.51 4.12 -10.83
C ARG A 42 0.76 4.86 -11.94
N VAL A 43 0.28 6.07 -11.64
CA VAL A 43 -0.48 6.90 -12.58
C VAL A 43 0.33 8.14 -12.95
N LEU A 44 0.50 8.38 -14.23
CA LEU A 44 1.17 9.58 -14.76
C LEU A 44 0.13 10.48 -15.45
N ILE A 45 -0.03 11.71 -14.97
CA ILE A 45 -0.91 12.71 -15.58
C ILE A 45 -0.06 13.66 -16.43
N LEU A 46 -0.43 13.83 -17.70
CA LEU A 46 0.22 14.70 -18.68
C LEU A 46 -0.82 15.59 -19.37
N GLY A 47 -0.35 16.72 -19.90
CA GLY A 47 -1.20 17.62 -20.70
C GLY A 47 -1.14 19.06 -20.23
N ASP A 48 -2.00 19.88 -20.81
CA ASP A 48 -2.04 21.32 -20.60
C ASP A 48 -2.78 21.73 -19.31
N SER A 49 -3.30 22.98 -19.29
CA SER A 49 -4.07 23.56 -18.19
C SER A 49 -5.27 22.73 -17.75
N TYR A 50 -5.91 21.98 -18.65
CA TYR A 50 -7.06 21.14 -18.34
C TYR A 50 -6.68 19.93 -17.48
N SER A 51 -5.53 19.31 -17.79
CA SER A 51 -4.98 18.22 -16.98
C SER A 51 -4.25 18.73 -15.74
N ALA A 52 -3.68 19.94 -15.79
CA ALA A 52 -3.01 20.57 -14.65
C ALA A 52 -3.99 20.99 -13.56
N GLY A 53 -5.23 21.37 -13.93
CA GLY A 53 -6.30 21.69 -12.98
C GLY A 53 -6.41 23.17 -12.69
N ASN A 54 -6.18 24.01 -13.71
CA ASN A 54 -6.41 25.44 -13.60
C ASN A 54 -7.85 25.70 -13.12
N GLY A 55 -7.99 26.50 -12.07
CA GLY A 55 -9.27 26.79 -11.42
C GLY A 55 -9.65 25.82 -10.29
N ALA A 56 -8.98 24.68 -10.13
CA ALA A 56 -9.36 23.66 -9.14
C ALA A 56 -8.79 23.90 -7.72
N GLY A 57 -7.98 24.94 -7.53
CA GLY A 57 -7.35 25.26 -6.25
C GLY A 57 -6.32 24.21 -5.81
N SER A 58 -5.91 24.21 -4.54
CA SER A 58 -4.96 23.20 -3.99
C SER A 58 -3.71 22.98 -4.88
N TYR A 59 -3.10 24.09 -5.30
CA TYR A 59 -1.98 24.06 -6.24
C TYR A 59 -0.68 23.63 -5.58
N TYR A 60 0.17 22.95 -6.34
CA TYR A 60 1.49 22.49 -5.92
C TYR A 60 2.48 22.44 -7.09
N GLY A 61 3.76 22.23 -6.77
CA GLY A 61 4.82 22.17 -7.78
C GLY A 61 5.16 23.53 -8.37
N PRO A 62 5.68 23.58 -9.61
CA PRO A 62 6.03 24.84 -10.28
C PRO A 62 4.79 25.74 -10.41
N LYS A 63 4.92 26.98 -9.94
CA LYS A 63 3.82 27.94 -9.86
C LYS A 63 3.10 28.13 -11.19
N ASP A 64 3.86 28.25 -12.28
CA ASP A 64 3.33 28.51 -13.62
C ASP A 64 2.63 27.29 -14.23
N CYS A 65 2.81 26.10 -13.65
CA CYS A 65 2.13 24.91 -14.12
C CYS A 65 0.72 24.75 -13.59
N TYR A 66 0.34 25.45 -12.52
CA TYR A 66 -1.00 25.34 -11.91
C TYR A 66 -1.45 23.90 -11.62
N ARG A 67 -0.51 23.01 -11.25
CA ARG A 67 -0.85 21.62 -10.90
C ARG A 67 -1.68 21.60 -9.64
N SER A 68 -2.87 21.04 -9.71
CA SER A 68 -3.81 20.94 -8.60
C SER A 68 -3.93 19.50 -8.10
N ARG A 69 -4.07 19.32 -6.78
CA ARG A 69 -4.48 18.04 -6.18
C ARG A 69 -5.94 17.67 -6.47
N ASN A 70 -6.71 18.61 -7.01
CA ASN A 70 -8.13 18.48 -7.32
C ASN A 70 -8.38 18.38 -8.83
N THR A 71 -7.36 18.06 -9.64
CA THR A 71 -7.55 17.77 -11.07
C THR A 71 -8.45 16.57 -11.27
N TRP A 72 -9.14 16.51 -12.40
CA TRP A 72 -9.88 15.32 -12.79
C TRP A 72 -9.00 14.05 -12.76
N GLY A 73 -7.73 14.16 -13.15
CA GLY A 73 -6.78 13.04 -13.17
C GLY A 73 -6.42 12.52 -11.78
N GLU A 74 -6.17 13.41 -10.82
CA GLU A 74 -5.90 13.03 -9.42
C GLU A 74 -7.15 12.41 -8.77
N LEU A 75 -8.34 12.95 -9.05
CA LEU A 75 -9.61 12.40 -8.58
C LEU A 75 -9.86 11.01 -9.16
N ALA A 76 -9.67 10.83 -10.47
CA ALA A 76 -9.82 9.54 -11.15
C ALA A 76 -8.80 8.50 -10.67
N ALA A 77 -7.56 8.91 -10.40
CA ALA A 77 -6.53 8.02 -9.87
C ALA A 77 -6.89 7.52 -8.47
N ARG A 78 -7.43 8.39 -7.61
CA ARG A 78 -7.92 7.98 -6.28
C ARG A 78 -9.07 6.97 -6.39
N GLU A 79 -10.07 7.27 -7.22
CA GLU A 79 -11.19 6.35 -7.49
C GLU A 79 -10.69 4.98 -7.99
N LEU A 80 -9.67 4.98 -8.86
CA LEU A 80 -9.08 3.74 -9.36
C LEU A 80 -8.44 2.91 -8.22
N GLY A 81 -7.78 3.56 -7.27
CA GLY A 81 -7.19 2.90 -6.10
C GLY A 81 -8.23 2.29 -5.19
N GLU A 82 -9.27 3.06 -4.88
CA GLU A 82 -10.41 2.62 -4.06
C GLU A 82 -11.10 1.40 -4.69
N ARG A 83 -11.38 1.45 -6.00
CA ARG A 83 -12.04 0.36 -6.72
C ARG A 83 -11.17 -0.89 -6.90
N SER A 84 -9.87 -0.73 -7.00
CA SER A 84 -8.94 -1.84 -7.20
C SER A 84 -8.41 -2.44 -5.88
N GLY A 85 -8.67 -1.78 -4.74
CA GLY A 85 -8.08 -2.16 -3.46
C GLY A 85 -6.55 -2.03 -3.43
N ARG A 86 -5.99 -1.13 -4.27
CA ARG A 86 -4.54 -0.94 -4.43
C ARG A 86 -4.15 0.47 -4.04
N GLU A 87 -2.98 0.60 -3.44
CA GLU A 87 -2.32 1.90 -3.29
C GLU A 87 -2.10 2.53 -4.67
N VAL A 88 -2.35 3.83 -4.80
CA VAL A 88 -2.11 4.59 -6.03
C VAL A 88 -1.09 5.66 -5.79
N GLN A 89 -0.06 5.69 -6.63
CA GLN A 89 0.98 6.70 -6.66
C GLN A 89 0.80 7.56 -7.90
N VAL A 90 0.39 8.81 -7.69
CA VAL A 90 0.16 9.77 -8.77
C VAL A 90 1.39 10.64 -8.99
N THR A 91 1.82 10.74 -10.24
CA THR A 91 2.79 11.74 -10.68
C THR A 91 2.09 12.68 -11.64
N ASN A 92 1.70 13.87 -11.17
CA ASN A 92 1.19 14.90 -12.05
C ASN A 92 2.35 15.67 -12.69
N ARG A 93 2.46 15.55 -14.02
CA ARG A 93 3.41 16.31 -14.82
C ARG A 93 2.74 17.37 -15.67
N ALA A 94 1.41 17.42 -15.80
CA ALA A 94 0.70 18.42 -16.59
C ALA A 94 1.08 19.86 -16.21
N CYS A 95 1.00 20.79 -17.15
CA CYS A 95 1.40 22.16 -16.93
C CYS A 95 0.62 23.10 -17.84
N SER A 96 0.11 24.19 -17.27
CA SER A 96 -0.61 25.22 -18.01
C SER A 96 0.19 25.72 -19.21
N GLY A 97 -0.46 25.80 -20.38
CA GLY A 97 0.17 26.23 -21.64
C GLY A 97 0.94 25.13 -22.38
N GLY A 98 0.99 23.90 -21.85
CA GLY A 98 1.64 22.77 -22.53
C GLY A 98 1.02 22.47 -23.89
N VAL A 99 1.86 22.07 -24.85
CA VAL A 99 1.46 21.61 -26.19
C VAL A 99 1.98 20.19 -26.44
N THR A 100 1.53 19.55 -27.53
CA THR A 100 1.88 18.16 -27.83
C THR A 100 3.37 17.95 -28.07
N THR A 101 4.09 18.96 -28.59
CA THR A 101 5.55 18.91 -28.78
C THR A 101 6.32 18.88 -27.46
N ASP A 102 5.74 19.35 -26.36
CA ASP A 102 6.37 19.28 -25.05
C ASP A 102 6.41 17.84 -24.52
N LEU A 103 5.47 16.98 -24.96
CA LEU A 103 5.39 15.58 -24.54
C LEU A 103 6.50 14.71 -25.16
N THR A 104 7.03 15.12 -26.32
CA THR A 104 8.07 14.38 -27.04
C THR A 104 9.46 14.94 -26.81
N GLY A 105 9.59 16.04 -26.04
CA GLY A 105 10.87 16.66 -25.71
C GLY A 105 11.44 17.53 -26.81
N GLY A 106 10.60 18.36 -27.46
CA GLY A 106 11.08 19.42 -28.36
C GLY A 106 12.15 20.28 -27.66
N ASP A 107 13.32 20.37 -28.31
CA ASP A 107 14.53 21.07 -27.92
C ASP A 107 14.91 21.03 -26.43
N VAL A 108 15.81 20.09 -26.10
CA VAL A 108 16.63 20.00 -24.88
C VAL A 108 17.40 21.30 -24.50
N GLY A 109 17.27 22.38 -25.28
CA GLY A 109 17.93 23.67 -25.06
C GLY A 109 17.01 24.86 -24.69
N SER A 110 15.69 24.71 -24.70
CA SER A 110 14.77 25.87 -24.66
C SER A 110 13.80 25.86 -23.48
N GLY A 111 14.23 25.52 -22.27
CA GLY A 111 13.41 25.74 -21.06
C GLY A 111 11.96 25.24 -21.13
N GLY A 112 11.71 24.15 -21.88
CA GLY A 112 10.36 23.67 -22.18
C GLY A 112 9.54 23.39 -20.92
N ILE A 113 8.22 23.47 -21.07
CA ILE A 113 7.21 23.33 -20.01
C ILE A 113 7.40 22.03 -19.17
N TYR A 114 8.02 21.00 -19.77
CA TYR A 114 8.52 19.81 -19.08
C TYR A 114 10.05 19.71 -19.20
N PRO A 115 10.83 20.33 -18.29
CA PRO A 115 12.29 20.22 -18.38
C PRO A 115 12.69 18.75 -18.15
N ASN A 116 13.19 18.04 -19.17
CA ASN A 116 13.93 16.77 -19.13
C ASN A 116 13.43 15.63 -18.19
N LYS A 117 12.17 15.62 -17.72
CA LYS A 117 11.69 14.68 -16.70
C LYS A 117 10.99 13.44 -17.26
N LEU A 118 10.60 13.42 -18.54
CA LEU A 118 10.07 12.19 -19.15
C LEU A 118 11.15 11.11 -19.30
N GLN A 119 12.40 11.50 -19.56
CA GLN A 119 13.55 10.60 -19.46
C GLN A 119 13.74 10.09 -18.02
N THR A 120 13.53 10.94 -17.00
CA THR A 120 13.55 10.52 -15.59
C THR A 120 12.48 9.48 -15.28
N VAL A 121 11.24 9.65 -15.78
CA VAL A 121 10.15 8.66 -15.58
C VAL A 121 10.46 7.32 -16.27
N ARG A 122 11.05 7.35 -17.48
CA ARG A 122 11.54 6.12 -18.13
C ARG A 122 12.62 5.44 -17.29
N SER A 123 13.58 6.22 -16.78
CA SER A 123 14.71 5.70 -15.99
C SER A 123 14.26 5.13 -14.64
N SER A 124 13.34 5.79 -13.94
CA SER A 124 12.82 5.31 -12.65
C SER A 124 11.94 4.07 -12.80
N THR A 125 11.08 4.04 -13.82
CA THR A 125 10.20 2.87 -14.09
C THR A 125 11.02 1.65 -14.46
N ILE A 126 12.00 1.79 -15.36
CA ILE A 126 12.89 0.69 -15.77
C ILE A 126 13.74 0.22 -14.58
N SER A 127 14.27 1.13 -13.77
CA SER A 127 15.08 0.76 -12.60
C SER A 127 14.25 0.00 -11.56
N SER A 128 13.02 0.43 -11.26
CA SER A 128 12.13 -0.31 -10.36
C SER A 128 11.82 -1.71 -10.88
N SER A 129 11.48 -1.85 -12.17
CA SER A 129 11.18 -3.16 -12.76
C SER A 129 12.36 -4.13 -12.71
N ASN A 130 13.58 -3.64 -12.91
CA ASN A 130 14.78 -4.47 -12.79
C ASN A 130 15.07 -4.88 -11.33
N GLN A 131 14.81 -4.00 -10.37
CA GLN A 131 14.96 -4.29 -8.94
C GLN A 131 13.95 -5.36 -8.49
N ASP A 132 12.71 -5.26 -8.94
CA ASP A 132 11.64 -6.21 -8.62
C ASP A 132 11.93 -7.60 -9.22
N ALA A 133 12.45 -7.65 -10.45
CA ALA A 133 12.90 -8.89 -11.09
C ALA A 133 14.09 -9.53 -10.36
N ALA A 134 15.06 -8.73 -9.91
CA ALA A 134 16.20 -9.21 -9.15
C ALA A 134 15.76 -9.78 -7.78
N ASN A 135 14.85 -9.09 -7.09
CA ASN A 135 14.31 -9.54 -5.80
C ASN A 135 13.45 -10.81 -5.92
N ALA A 136 12.69 -10.95 -7.01
CA ALA A 136 11.92 -12.16 -7.29
C ALA A 136 12.85 -13.38 -7.53
N SER A 137 13.95 -13.17 -8.24
CA SER A 137 14.94 -14.22 -8.53
C SER A 137 15.69 -14.68 -7.27
N ALA A 138 15.98 -13.76 -6.34
CA ALA A 138 16.65 -14.06 -5.07
C ALA A 138 15.78 -14.85 -4.07
N ARG A 139 14.44 -14.84 -4.23
CA ARG A 139 13.51 -15.60 -3.38
C ARG A 139 13.30 -17.05 -3.83
N GLN A 140 13.86 -17.43 -4.98
CA GLN A 140 13.77 -18.78 -5.55
C GLN A 140 15.01 -19.63 -5.30
N GLN A 141 16.01 -19.10 -4.59
CA GLN A 141 17.23 -19.79 -4.15
C GLN A 141 17.16 -20.06 -2.65
#